data_AF-A0A0M2NXU8-F1
#
_entry.id   AF-A0A0M2NXU8-F1
#
_cell.length_a   1.000
_cell.length_b   1.000
_cell.length_c   1.000
_cell.angle_alpha   90.00
_cell.angle_beta   90.00
_cell.angle_gamma   90.00
#
_symmetry.space_group_name_H-M   'P 1'
#
loop_
_entity.id
_entity.type
_entity.pdbx_description
1 polymer ?
#
loop_
_entity_poly.entity_id
_entity_poly.type
_entity_poly.pdbx_seq_one_letter_code
_entity_poly.pdbx_strand_id
1 'polypeptide(L)'
;MDYVCVLYGYDKGISLSDCTRQQASQIIEVTLDWIFYNDIPLSYKTSDLLKNDKSYLYWSTVNRHCVICQKPHAELAHYHAVGRGRNRRKINHIGNQVLALCPNHHREQHQIGMDSFNEKYKLHDSWVDVDERLNRMLKGETNGRSIMD
;
A
#
# COMPACT_ATOMS: atom_id res chain seq x y z
N MET A 1 27.58 -6.03 -1.04
CA MET A 1 27.15 -4.69 -0.60
C MET A 1 25.74 -4.80 -0.10
N ASP A 2 25.47 -4.28 1.09
CA ASP A 2 24.12 -4.25 1.68
C ASP A 2 23.30 -3.17 0.96
N TYR A 3 22.24 -3.58 0.25
CA TYR A 3 21.43 -2.69 -0.59
C TYR A 3 20.86 -1.52 0.20
N VAL A 4 20.40 -1.78 1.43
CA VAL A 4 19.81 -0.77 2.31
C VAL A 4 20.86 0.26 2.73
N CYS A 5 22.10 -0.18 2.96
CA CYS A 5 23.19 0.74 3.28
C CYS A 5 23.50 1.71 2.14
N VAL A 6 23.51 1.22 0.89
CA VAL A 6 23.75 2.08 -0.28
C VAL A 6 22.59 3.04 -0.49
N LEU A 7 21.36 2.54 -0.40
CA LEU A 7 20.15 3.32 -0.66
C LEU A 7 19.98 4.50 0.32
N TYR A 8 20.26 4.27 1.61
CA TYR A 8 20.07 5.29 2.65
C TYR A 8 21.38 5.96 3.13
N GLY A 9 22.52 5.62 2.51
CA GLY A 9 23.81 6.26 2.79
C GLY A 9 24.40 5.94 4.16
N TYR A 10 24.29 4.68 4.61
CA TYR A 10 24.91 4.25 5.86
C TYR A 10 26.38 3.87 5.69
N ASP A 11 27.25 4.47 6.52
CA ASP A 11 28.70 4.20 6.50
C ASP A 11 29.08 2.81 7.00
N LYS A 12 28.23 2.20 7.84
CA LYS A 12 28.43 0.88 8.42
C LYS A 12 27.32 -0.05 7.98
N GLY A 13 27.67 -1.33 7.77
CA GLY A 13 26.70 -2.38 7.50
C GLY A 13 25.64 -2.48 8.62
N ILE A 14 24.39 -2.73 8.25
CA ILE A 14 23.32 -2.91 9.24
C ILE A 14 23.40 -4.33 9.81
N SER A 15 23.37 -4.44 11.14
CA SER A 15 23.21 -5.72 11.83
C SER A 15 21.88 -5.75 12.56
N LEU A 16 21.17 -6.89 12.49
CA LEU A 16 19.90 -7.06 13.19
C LEU A 16 20.04 -7.11 14.72
N SER A 17 21.26 -7.34 15.24
CA SER A 17 21.51 -7.37 16.68
C SER A 17 21.44 -5.99 17.35
N ASP A 18 21.69 -4.93 16.59
CA ASP A 18 21.85 -3.56 17.10
C ASP A 18 21.26 -2.47 16.18
N CYS A 19 20.51 -2.84 15.14
CA CYS A 19 19.86 -1.87 14.27
C CYS A 19 18.85 -0.99 15.02
N THR A 20 18.75 0.27 14.61
CA THR A 20 17.72 1.18 15.08
C THR A 20 16.35 0.79 14.53
N ARG A 21 15.27 1.26 15.17
CA ARG A 21 13.90 1.09 14.66
C ARG A 21 13.73 1.63 13.24
N GLN A 22 14.44 2.72 12.90
CA GLN A 22 14.42 3.30 11.55
C GLN A 22 15.04 2.35 10.53
N GLN A 23 16.24 1.81 10.83
CA GLN A 23 16.92 0.86 9.95
C GLN A 23 16.10 -0.42 9.76
N ALA A 24 15.51 -0.96 10.84
CA ALA A 24 14.62 -2.10 10.74
C ALA A 24 13.41 -1.82 9.83
N SER A 25 12.79 -0.64 9.94
CA SER A 25 11.68 -0.22 9.09
C SER A 25 12.07 -0.12 7.61
N GLN A 26 13.24 0.44 7.31
CA GLN A 26 13.76 0.57 5.95
C GLN A 26 14.07 -0.80 5.32
N ILE A 27 14.60 -1.75 6.12
CA ILE A 27 14.80 -3.14 5.67
C ILE A 27 13.45 -3.77 5.30
N ILE A 28 12.42 -3.60 6.14
CA ILE A 28 11.07 -4.12 5.87
C ILE A 28 10.51 -3.50 4.59
N GLU A 29 10.65 -2.19 4.40
CA GLU A 29 10.17 -1.47 3.22
C GLU A 29 10.81 -2.01 1.93
N VAL A 30 12.14 -2.11 1.89
CA VAL A 30 12.90 -2.68 0.76
C VAL A 30 12.48 -4.12 0.48
N THR A 31 12.28 -4.91 1.54
CA THR A 31 11.88 -6.32 1.41
C THR A 31 10.48 -6.43 0.81
N LEU A 32 9.53 -5.63 1.29
CA LEU A 32 8.16 -5.62 0.77
C LEU A 32 8.11 -5.19 -0.68
N ASP A 33 8.84 -4.14 -1.03
CA ASP A 33 8.89 -3.65 -2.39
C ASP A 33 9.43 -4.72 -3.35
N TRP A 34 10.52 -5.40 -2.95
CA TRP A 34 11.05 -6.54 -3.69
C TRP A 34 10.08 -7.71 -3.84
N ILE A 35 9.33 -8.03 -2.79
CA ILE A 35 8.29 -9.06 -2.85
C ILE A 35 7.23 -8.70 -3.89
N PHE A 36 6.73 -7.45 -3.88
CA PHE A 36 5.71 -7.03 -4.83
C PHE A 36 6.22 -6.89 -6.26
N TYR A 37 7.45 -6.40 -6.47
CA TYR A 37 8.07 -6.30 -7.79
C TYR A 37 8.15 -7.65 -8.51
N ASN A 38 8.52 -8.68 -7.75
CA ASN A 38 8.69 -10.04 -8.25
C ASN A 38 7.39 -10.86 -8.19
N ASP A 39 6.25 -10.23 -7.89
CA ASP A 39 4.94 -10.89 -7.75
C ASP A 39 4.98 -12.10 -6.78
N ILE A 40 5.76 -12.00 -5.70
CA ILE A 40 5.91 -13.07 -4.71
C ILE A 40 4.68 -13.10 -3.80
N PRO A 41 3.90 -14.20 -3.75
CA PRO A 41 2.70 -14.26 -2.93
C PRO A 41 3.02 -14.22 -1.44
N LEU A 42 2.37 -13.32 -0.71
CA LEU A 42 2.38 -13.31 0.74
C LEU A 42 1.31 -14.23 1.31
N SER A 43 1.63 -14.92 2.40
CA SER A 43 0.63 -15.71 3.12
C SER A 43 -0.43 -14.79 3.75
N TYR A 44 -1.64 -15.30 3.93
CA TYR A 44 -2.70 -14.57 4.65
C TYR A 44 -2.24 -14.14 6.06
N LYS A 45 -1.52 -14.99 6.78
CA LYS A 45 -1.00 -14.68 8.12
C LYS A 45 -0.04 -13.49 8.10
N THR A 46 0.85 -13.44 7.10
CA THR A 46 1.78 -12.32 6.92
C THR A 46 1.03 -11.03 6.60
N SER A 47 0.02 -11.13 5.73
CA SER A 47 -0.84 -10.01 5.33
C SER A 47 -1.59 -9.43 6.52
N ASP A 48 -2.17 -10.28 7.36
CA ASP A 48 -2.90 -9.90 8.56
C ASP A 48 -1.97 -9.28 9.63
N LEU A 49 -0.73 -9.77 9.75
CA LEU A 49 0.28 -9.20 10.65
C LEU A 49 0.70 -7.78 10.21
N LEU A 50 0.78 -7.55 8.91
CA LEU A 50 1.27 -6.29 8.33
C LEU A 50 0.17 -5.27 8.00
N LYS A 51 -1.11 -5.55 8.30
CA LYS A 51 -2.24 -4.68 7.91
C LYS A 51 -2.25 -3.27 8.50
N ASN A 52 -1.36 -2.99 9.45
CA ASN A 52 -1.14 -1.66 10.04
C ASN A 52 0.26 -1.11 9.72
N ASP A 53 1.09 -1.86 8.98
CA ASP A 53 2.39 -1.43 8.53
C ASP A 53 2.23 -0.53 7.30
N LYS A 54 2.77 0.70 7.39
CA LYS A 54 2.60 1.73 6.37
C LYS A 54 3.20 1.31 5.03
N SER A 55 4.37 0.67 5.05
CA SER A 55 5.06 0.22 3.85
C SER A 55 4.28 -0.89 3.16
N TYR A 56 3.76 -1.85 3.91
CA TYR A 56 2.89 -2.89 3.37
C TYR A 56 1.61 -2.32 2.74
N LEU A 57 0.95 -1.39 3.42
CA LEU A 57 -0.28 -0.75 2.92
C LEU A 57 -0.01 0.04 1.64
N TYR A 58 1.07 0.83 1.62
CA TYR A 58 1.48 1.60 0.45
C TYR A 58 1.83 0.68 -0.73
N TRP A 59 2.72 -0.30 -0.54
CA TRP A 59 3.18 -1.15 -1.62
C TRP A 59 2.11 -2.12 -2.13
N SER A 60 1.24 -2.64 -1.26
CA SER A 60 0.06 -3.38 -1.69
C SER A 60 -0.85 -2.50 -2.56
N THR A 61 -1.02 -1.23 -2.18
CA THR A 61 -1.87 -0.26 -2.89
C THR A 61 -1.31 0.10 -4.27
N VAL A 62 -0.01 0.40 -4.34
CA VAL A 62 0.71 0.70 -5.58
C VAL A 62 0.70 -0.51 -6.52
N ASN A 63 0.98 -1.71 -6.00
CA ASN A 63 1.06 -2.93 -6.80
C ASN A 63 -0.29 -3.62 -7.03
N ARG A 64 -1.41 -2.97 -6.68
CA ARG A 64 -2.78 -3.48 -6.88
C ARG A 64 -3.00 -4.87 -6.29
N HIS A 65 -2.46 -5.12 -5.10
CA HIS A 65 -2.73 -6.29 -4.28
C HIS A 65 -3.66 -5.90 -3.14
N CYS A 66 -4.69 -6.71 -2.91
CA CYS A 66 -5.66 -6.41 -1.86
C CYS A 66 -5.01 -6.41 -0.48
N VAL A 67 -5.11 -5.31 0.27
CA VAL A 67 -4.47 -5.18 1.59
C VAL A 67 -4.97 -6.19 2.63
N ILE A 68 -6.16 -6.78 2.41
CA ILE A 68 -6.79 -7.76 3.29
C ILE A 68 -6.39 -9.20 2.95
N CYS A 69 -6.40 -9.57 1.66
CA CYS A 69 -6.26 -10.97 1.25
C CYS A 69 -5.24 -11.22 0.14
N GLN A 70 -4.48 -10.19 -0.25
CA GLN A 70 -3.41 -10.25 -1.25
C GLN A 70 -3.81 -10.74 -2.65
N LYS A 71 -5.12 -10.85 -2.94
CA LYS A 71 -5.56 -11.11 -4.32
C LYS A 71 -5.11 -9.97 -5.24
N PRO A 72 -4.50 -10.28 -6.40
CA PRO A 72 -4.06 -9.27 -7.36
C PRO A 72 -5.26 -8.63 -8.06
N HIS A 73 -4.98 -7.64 -8.93
CA HIS A 73 -5.98 -6.89 -9.69
C HIS A 73 -6.98 -6.13 -8.80
N ALA A 74 -6.48 -5.61 -7.68
CA ALA A 74 -7.27 -4.79 -6.78
C ALA A 74 -7.59 -3.42 -7.38
N GLU A 75 -8.75 -2.91 -7.02
CA GLU A 75 -9.21 -1.56 -7.32
C GLU A 75 -8.75 -0.61 -6.21
N LEU A 76 -8.47 0.65 -6.57
CA LEU A 76 -8.19 1.68 -5.58
C LEU A 76 -9.52 2.20 -5.05
N ALA A 77 -9.85 1.76 -3.84
CA ALA A 77 -10.98 2.25 -3.09
C ALA A 77 -10.64 3.61 -2.49
N HIS A 78 -11.56 4.56 -2.56
CA HIS A 78 -11.43 5.85 -1.89
C HIS A 78 -12.00 5.78 -0.47
N TYR A 79 -11.30 6.39 0.48
CA TYR A 79 -11.82 6.60 1.83
C TYR A 79 -13.00 7.57 1.80
N HIS A 80 -12.81 8.74 1.18
CA HIS A 80 -13.91 9.67 0.93
C HIS A 80 -14.40 9.53 -0.52
N ALA A 81 -15.70 9.26 -0.68
CA ALA A 81 -16.30 9.06 -1.99
C ALA A 81 -16.09 10.26 -2.91
N VAL A 82 -15.61 10.01 -4.13
CA VAL A 82 -15.56 11.02 -5.18
C VAL A 82 -16.97 11.20 -5.75
N GLY A 83 -17.59 12.35 -5.48
CA GLY A 83 -19.00 12.62 -5.79
C GLY A 83 -19.42 12.34 -7.25
N ARG A 84 -20.67 11.91 -7.43
CA ARG A 84 -21.30 11.65 -8.72
C ARG A 84 -21.29 12.93 -9.57
N GLY A 85 -20.55 12.94 -10.68
CA GLY A 85 -20.40 14.09 -11.58
C GLY A 85 -18.96 14.56 -11.76
N ARG A 86 -18.03 14.13 -10.90
CA ARG A 86 -16.60 14.37 -11.08
C ARG A 86 -15.96 13.26 -11.91
N ASN A 87 -15.26 13.62 -12.98
CA ASN A 87 -14.50 12.64 -13.74
C ASN A 87 -13.23 12.27 -12.96
N ARG A 88 -13.20 11.06 -12.36
CA ARG A 88 -12.05 10.55 -11.61
C ARG A 88 -10.73 10.56 -12.39
N ARG A 89 -10.79 10.54 -13.73
CA ARG A 89 -9.60 10.63 -14.58
C ARG A 89 -9.03 12.04 -14.75
N LYS A 90 -9.76 13.07 -14.31
CA LYS A 90 -9.38 14.48 -14.50
C LYS A 90 -9.17 15.24 -13.20
N ILE A 91 -9.81 14.83 -12.11
CA ILE A 91 -9.66 15.52 -10.82
C ILE A 91 -8.30 15.23 -10.18
N ASN A 92 -7.86 16.15 -9.32
CA ASN A 92 -6.80 15.88 -8.37
C ASN A 92 -7.37 15.08 -7.18
N HIS A 93 -6.70 13.99 -6.82
CA HIS A 93 -7.08 13.13 -5.70
C HIS A 93 -6.24 13.38 -4.43
N ILE A 94 -5.22 14.25 -4.50
CA ILE A 94 -4.43 14.68 -3.33
C ILE A 94 -5.37 15.25 -2.26
N GLY A 95 -5.13 14.90 -1.00
CA GLY A 95 -5.97 15.24 0.15
C GLY A 95 -7.10 14.23 0.42
N ASN A 96 -7.18 13.15 -0.38
CA ASN A 96 -7.96 11.96 -0.06
C ASN A 96 -7.01 10.81 0.31
N GLN A 97 -7.59 9.69 0.75
CA GLN A 97 -6.88 8.47 1.10
C GLN A 97 -7.45 7.29 0.34
N VAL A 98 -6.62 6.27 0.10
CA VAL A 98 -6.98 5.10 -0.70
C VAL A 98 -6.37 3.81 -0.15
N LEU A 99 -7.00 2.68 -0.52
CA LEU A 99 -6.46 1.34 -0.35
C LEU A 99 -6.73 0.48 -1.58
N ALA A 100 -5.84 -0.46 -1.87
CA ALA A 100 -6.13 -1.52 -2.83
C ALA A 100 -7.05 -2.57 -2.22
N LEU A 101 -8.25 -2.71 -2.78
CA LEU A 101 -9.23 -3.74 -2.40
C LEU A 101 -9.57 -4.61 -3.63
N CYS A 102 -9.54 -5.93 -3.47
CA CYS A 102 -10.01 -6.83 -4.53
C CYS A 102 -11.52 -6.62 -4.76
N PRO A 103 -12.08 -7.04 -5.90
CA PRO A 103 -13.49 -6.80 -6.22
C PRO A 103 -14.49 -7.27 -5.15
N ASN A 104 -14.15 -8.33 -4.41
CA ASN A 104 -14.99 -8.83 -3.32
C ASN A 104 -14.99 -7.88 -2.12
N HIS A 105 -13.82 -7.47 -1.63
CA HIS A 105 -13.71 -6.56 -0.49
C HIS A 105 -14.14 -5.13 -0.85
N HIS A 106 -13.90 -4.67 -2.09
CA HIS A 106 -14.35 -3.35 -2.52
C HIS A 106 -15.89 -3.28 -2.61
N ARG A 107 -16.53 -4.35 -3.13
CA ARG A 107 -17.99 -4.45 -3.10
C ARG A 107 -18.53 -4.53 -1.68
N GLU A 108 -17.89 -5.30 -0.82
CA GLU A 108 -18.26 -5.41 0.59
C GLU A 108 -18.21 -4.04 1.28
N GLN A 109 -17.14 -3.27 1.09
CA GLN A 109 -17.03 -1.90 1.60
C GLN A 109 -18.25 -1.05 1.17
N HIS A 110 -18.65 -1.12 -0.10
CA HIS A 110 -19.85 -0.42 -0.58
C HIS A 110 -21.15 -0.92 0.04
N GLN A 111 -21.23 -2.22 0.38
CA GLN A 111 -22.44 -2.84 0.94
C GLN A 111 -22.63 -2.52 2.41
N ILE A 112 -21.57 -2.61 3.22
CA ILE A 112 -21.67 -2.45 4.69
C ILE A 112 -21.33 -1.03 5.15
N GLY A 113 -20.79 -0.19 4.26
CA GLY A 113 -20.38 1.17 4.59
C GLY A 113 -18.97 1.24 5.19
N MET A 114 -18.38 2.45 5.17
CA MET A 114 -16.98 2.67 5.53
C MET A 114 -16.68 2.29 6.98
N ASP A 115 -17.48 2.76 7.93
CA ASP A 115 -17.22 2.57 9.36
C ASP A 115 -17.29 1.08 9.74
N SER A 116 -18.30 0.35 9.26
CA SER A 116 -18.42 -1.09 9.48
C SER A 116 -17.31 -1.89 8.80
N PHE A 117 -16.86 -1.45 7.61
CA PHE A 117 -15.75 -2.07 6.91
C PHE A 117 -14.42 -1.88 7.67
N ASN A 118 -14.14 -0.66 8.11
CA ASN A 118 -12.96 -0.36 8.91
C ASN A 118 -12.98 -1.11 10.24
N GLU A 119 -14.13 -1.23 10.90
CA GLU A 119 -14.24 -1.97 12.16
C GLU A 119 -14.00 -3.47 11.97
N LYS A 120 -14.54 -4.06 10.90
CA LYS A 120 -14.39 -5.48 10.59
C LYS A 120 -12.94 -5.86 10.31
N TYR A 121 -12.23 -5.03 9.55
CA TYR A 121 -10.85 -5.31 9.12
C TYR A 121 -9.77 -4.59 9.93
N LYS A 122 -10.17 -3.76 10.91
CA LYS A 122 -9.29 -2.93 11.76
C LYS A 122 -8.45 -1.95 10.94
N LEU A 123 -9.09 -1.20 10.04
CA LEU A 123 -8.45 -0.29 9.07
C LEU A 123 -8.60 1.20 9.39
N HIS A 124 -9.07 1.57 10.59
CA HIS A 124 -9.38 2.97 10.95
C HIS A 124 -8.22 3.94 10.70
N ASP A 125 -6.99 3.51 10.95
CA ASP A 125 -5.77 4.31 10.78
C ASP A 125 -4.87 3.80 9.63
N SER A 126 -5.41 2.95 8.75
CA SER A 126 -4.62 2.21 7.75
C SER A 126 -4.72 2.78 6.33
N TRP A 127 -5.54 3.81 6.09
CA TRP A 127 -5.72 4.37 4.74
C TRP A 127 -4.51 5.20 4.31
N VAL A 128 -4.08 5.01 3.06
CA VAL A 128 -2.86 5.63 2.52
C VAL A 128 -3.20 6.96 1.88
N ASP A 129 -2.53 8.04 2.29
CA ASP A 129 -2.67 9.35 1.66
C ASP A 129 -2.30 9.30 0.18
N VAL A 130 -3.11 9.95 -0.66
CA VAL A 130 -2.83 10.02 -2.09
C VAL A 130 -1.67 10.98 -2.35
N ASP A 131 -0.52 10.41 -2.69
CA ASP A 131 0.64 11.11 -3.22
C ASP A 131 0.54 11.31 -4.75
N GLU A 132 1.59 11.87 -5.37
CA GLU A 132 1.63 12.05 -6.82
C GLU A 132 1.53 10.74 -7.59
N ARG A 133 2.15 9.67 -7.09
CA ARG A 133 2.17 8.34 -7.72
C ARG A 133 0.75 7.78 -7.77
N LEU A 134 0.06 7.74 -6.63
CA LEU A 134 -1.31 7.28 -6.49
C LEU A 134 -2.29 8.18 -7.25
N ASN A 135 -2.05 9.50 -7.28
CA ASN A 135 -2.88 10.42 -8.07
C ASN A 135 -2.84 10.09 -9.57
N ARG A 136 -1.66 9.81 -10.13
CA ARG A 136 -1.52 9.33 -11.53
C ARG A 136 -2.25 8.01 -11.74
N MET A 137 -2.09 7.05 -10.83
CA MET A 137 -2.77 5.75 -10.92
C MET A 137 -4.30 5.86 -10.87
N LEU A 138 -4.83 6.74 -10.02
CA LEU A 138 -6.27 7.02 -9.93
C LEU A 138 -6.81 7.68 -11.20
N LYS A 139 -5.97 8.39 -11.93
CA LYS A 139 -6.29 8.96 -13.25
C LYS A 139 -6.22 7.92 -14.39
N GLY A 140 -5.70 6.73 -14.12
CA GLY A 140 -5.56 5.64 -15.08
C GLY A 140 -4.26 5.69 -15.87
N GLU A 141 -3.28 6.47 -15.40
CA GLU A 141 -1.94 6.49 -15.98
C GLU A 141 -1.18 5.22 -15.55
N THR A 142 -0.35 4.69 -16.45
CA THR A 142 0.56 3.58 -16.16
C THR A 142 1.70 4.08 -15.27
N ASN A 143 1.95 3.37 -14.16
CA ASN A 143 3.13 3.59 -13.31
C ASN A 143 4.06 2.36 -13.38
N GLY A 144 5.34 2.59 -13.06
CA GLY A 144 6.31 1.53 -12.83
C GLY A 144 5.94 0.64 -11.63
N ARG A 145 6.55 -0.54 -11.58
CA ARG A 145 6.55 -1.46 -10.43
C ARG A 145 7.86 -1.24 -9.69
N SER A 146 7.84 -1.21 -8.36
CA SER A 146 8.98 -0.70 -7.59
C SER A 146 9.80 -1.81 -6.93
N ILE A 147 11.13 -1.71 -7.02
CA ILE A 147 12.17 -2.17 -6.06
C ILE A 147 13.01 -0.98 -5.66
N MET A 148 12.27 0.10 -5.49
CA MET A 148 12.61 1.48 -5.29
C MET A 148 13.13 2.07 -6.59
N ASP A 149 12.16 2.28 -7.50
CA ASP A 149 12.25 3.24 -8.61
C ASP A 149 12.94 4.54 -8.16
#